data_AF-A0A0E2ZLC8-F1
#
_entry.id   AF-A0A0E2ZLC8-F1
#
_cell.length_a   1.000
_cell.length_b   1.000
_cell.length_c   1.000
_cell.angle_alpha   90.00
_cell.angle_beta   90.00
_cell.angle_gamma   90.00
#
_symmetry.space_group_name_H-M   'P 1'
#
loop_
_entity.id
_entity.type
_entity.pdbx_description
1 polymer ?
#
loop_
_entity_poly.entity_id
_entity_poly.type
_entity_poly.pdbx_seq_one_letter_code
_entity_poly.pdbx_strand_id
1 'polypeptide(L)'
;MRSWLKLSFLFLILAAITPMVTQAQQRCGSLLPETVRYQDRQDDYLDPHPAARRHLKLVNRAHFFFEIRQFDSYPMHIMENLNYTLVHFPNHHDALYTISRFERRQRGTLPQKITWTWRRSAECYFVRAIRFRPKDGVVRMLYGIHLHKSGEMEQALEQYEIGLDLIPDSSELNYNLGLLYFELKKYQLAKKYAATAYELGYPLPGLKKLLEKEGYWP
;
A
#
# COMPACT_ATOMS: atom_id res chain seq x y z
N MET A 1 61.17 39.14 -14.47
CA MET A 1 59.89 39.65 -13.95
C MET A 1 58.74 39.16 -14.81
N ARG A 2 57.95 38.19 -14.33
CA ARG A 2 56.53 38.02 -14.70
C ARG A 2 55.91 36.94 -13.80
N SER A 3 55.09 37.44 -12.87
CA SER A 3 54.26 36.70 -11.92
C SER A 3 53.20 35.88 -12.67
N TRP A 4 53.04 34.61 -12.31
CA TRP A 4 51.89 33.80 -12.71
C TRP A 4 51.01 33.59 -11.47
N LEU A 5 49.90 34.32 -11.41
CA LEU A 5 48.84 34.11 -10.42
C LEU A 5 48.19 32.74 -10.64
N LYS A 6 48.23 31.89 -9.61
CA LYS A 6 47.41 30.67 -9.53
C LYS A 6 45.99 31.06 -9.12
N LEU A 7 45.07 31.15 -10.08
CA LEU A 7 43.63 31.19 -9.80
C LEU A 7 43.15 29.77 -9.52
N SER A 8 42.92 29.47 -8.25
CA SER A 8 42.27 28.22 -7.83
C SER A 8 40.76 28.44 -7.90
N PHE A 9 40.11 27.82 -8.90
CA PHE A 9 38.65 27.75 -8.95
C PHE A 9 38.18 26.66 -7.97
N LEU A 10 37.64 27.07 -6.82
CA LEU A 10 36.82 26.18 -6.00
C LEU A 10 35.47 25.99 -6.69
N PHE A 11 35.27 24.84 -7.33
CA PHE A 11 33.94 24.39 -7.73
C PHE A 11 33.21 23.88 -6.48
N LEU A 12 32.36 24.72 -5.88
CA LEU A 12 31.34 24.28 -4.94
C LEU A 12 30.26 23.53 -5.72
N ILE A 13 30.36 22.20 -5.75
CA ILE A 13 29.29 21.35 -6.26
C ILE A 13 28.17 21.39 -5.21
N LEU A 14 27.16 22.23 -5.44
CA LEU A 14 25.86 22.10 -4.76
C LEU A 14 25.22 20.80 -5.27
N ALA A 15 25.45 19.70 -4.55
CA ALA A 15 24.67 18.50 -4.73
C ALA A 15 23.23 18.81 -4.30
N ALA A 16 22.31 18.93 -5.26
CA ALA A 16 20.89 19.05 -4.97
C ALA A 16 20.47 17.77 -4.22
N ILE A 17 20.20 17.90 -2.93
CA ILE A 17 19.64 16.82 -2.11
C ILE A 17 18.17 16.71 -2.51
N THR A 18 17.88 15.98 -3.59
CA THR A 18 16.50 15.57 -3.88
C THR A 18 16.06 14.64 -2.75
N PRO A 19 14.99 14.96 -2.00
CA PRO A 19 14.56 14.13 -0.88
C PRO A 19 14.26 12.70 -1.38
N MET A 20 14.70 11.66 -0.64
CA MET A 20 14.54 10.25 -1.05
C MET A 20 13.11 9.89 -1.50
N VAL A 21 12.10 10.58 -0.95
CA VAL A 21 10.69 10.47 -1.32
C VAL A 21 10.47 10.64 -2.84
N THR A 22 11.17 11.58 -3.50
CA THR A 22 11.00 11.81 -4.95
C THR A 22 11.53 10.65 -5.79
N GLN A 23 12.52 9.91 -5.29
CA GLN A 23 13.14 8.81 -6.03
C GLN A 23 12.30 7.53 -5.98
N ALA A 24 11.67 7.23 -4.84
CA ALA A 24 10.68 6.14 -4.73
C ALA A 24 9.43 6.42 -5.60
N GLN A 25 8.97 7.68 -5.61
CA GLN A 25 7.84 8.12 -6.45
C GLN A 25 8.11 7.98 -7.95
N GLN A 26 9.35 8.21 -8.40
CA GLN A 26 9.75 8.01 -9.79
C GLN A 26 9.78 6.53 -10.19
N ARG A 27 10.10 5.61 -9.27
CA ARG A 27 10.22 4.16 -9.56
C ARG A 27 8.88 3.47 -9.82
N CYS A 28 7.79 4.00 -9.26
CA CYS A 28 6.45 3.41 -9.36
C CYS A 28 5.58 3.98 -10.49
N GLY A 29 6.24 4.65 -11.46
CA GLY A 29 5.59 5.26 -12.62
C GLY A 29 4.71 6.46 -12.28
N SER A 30 4.21 7.16 -13.29
CA SER A 30 3.23 8.24 -13.14
C SER A 30 1.81 7.71 -12.98
N LEU A 31 0.96 8.45 -12.28
CA LEU A 31 -0.50 8.28 -12.37
C LEU A 31 -0.95 8.61 -13.80
N LEU A 32 -2.08 8.05 -14.24
CA LEU A 32 -2.64 8.44 -15.53
C LEU A 32 -3.01 9.93 -15.46
N PRO A 33 -2.79 10.71 -16.54
CA PRO A 33 -3.23 12.09 -16.57
C PRO A 33 -4.75 12.15 -16.39
N GLU A 34 -5.25 13.19 -15.72
CA GLU A 34 -6.68 13.50 -15.69
C GLU A 34 -7.13 13.79 -17.13
N THR A 35 -7.62 12.76 -17.83
CA THR A 35 -8.10 12.87 -19.20
C THR A 35 -9.55 12.43 -19.31
N VAL A 36 -10.25 12.99 -20.29
CA VAL A 36 -11.67 12.72 -20.55
C VAL A 36 -11.88 11.37 -21.29
N ARG A 37 -10.81 10.74 -21.81
CA ARG A 37 -10.95 9.48 -22.58
C ARG A 37 -11.10 8.29 -21.64
N TYR A 38 -12.16 7.51 -21.84
CA TYR A 38 -12.50 6.35 -21.01
C TYR A 38 -11.36 5.30 -20.92
N GLN A 39 -10.55 5.17 -21.98
CA GLN A 39 -9.43 4.21 -22.06
C GLN A 39 -8.21 4.62 -21.20
N ASP A 40 -8.11 5.90 -20.82
CA ASP A 40 -7.00 6.48 -20.06
C ASP A 40 -7.48 7.12 -18.74
N ARG A 41 -8.65 6.71 -18.26
CA ARG A 41 -9.29 7.28 -17.08
C ARG A 41 -8.85 6.57 -15.80
N GLN A 42 -8.45 7.36 -14.81
CA GLN A 42 -8.38 6.94 -13.40
C GLN A 42 -9.61 7.40 -12.66
N ASP A 43 -10.24 6.47 -11.96
CA ASP A 43 -11.39 6.74 -11.10
C ASP A 43 -11.10 6.35 -9.67
N ASP A 44 -11.76 7.05 -8.77
CA ASP A 44 -11.68 6.79 -7.36
C ASP A 44 -12.65 5.68 -6.97
N TYR A 45 -12.11 4.66 -6.30
CA TYR A 45 -12.86 3.51 -5.81
C TYR A 45 -14.01 3.89 -4.86
N LEU A 46 -13.89 5.03 -4.18
CA LEU A 46 -14.86 5.57 -3.23
C LEU A 46 -15.78 6.64 -3.85
N ASP A 47 -15.64 6.94 -5.14
CA ASP A 47 -16.47 7.95 -5.80
C ASP A 47 -17.93 7.47 -5.96
N PRO A 48 -18.91 8.18 -5.37
CA PRO A 48 -20.32 7.82 -5.51
C PRO A 48 -20.88 8.14 -6.91
N HIS A 49 -20.16 8.88 -7.75
CA HIS A 49 -20.65 9.35 -9.04
C HIS A 49 -21.09 8.19 -9.96
N PRO A 50 -22.26 8.25 -10.63
CA PRO A 50 -22.77 7.16 -11.45
C PRO A 50 -21.79 6.67 -12.53
N ALA A 51 -21.01 7.57 -13.13
CA ALA A 51 -20.02 7.21 -14.14
C ALA A 51 -18.86 6.40 -13.55
N ALA A 52 -18.36 6.76 -12.37
CA ALA A 52 -17.31 6.00 -11.66
C ALA A 52 -17.85 4.63 -11.22
N ARG A 53 -19.08 4.58 -10.66
CA ARG A 53 -19.74 3.30 -10.31
C ARG A 53 -19.94 2.38 -11.51
N ARG A 54 -20.32 2.92 -12.67
CA ARG A 54 -20.46 2.14 -13.90
C ARG A 54 -19.11 1.59 -14.36
N HIS A 55 -18.07 2.42 -14.32
CA HIS A 55 -16.71 1.99 -14.67
C HIS A 55 -16.21 0.90 -13.72
N LEU A 56 -16.38 1.07 -12.39
CA LEU A 56 -16.00 0.08 -11.39
C LEU A 56 -16.69 -1.26 -11.63
N LYS A 57 -17.99 -1.26 -11.93
CA LYS A 57 -18.73 -2.49 -12.27
C LYS A 57 -18.15 -3.21 -13.49
N LEU A 58 -17.77 -2.46 -14.53
CA LEU A 58 -17.18 -3.01 -15.75
C LEU A 58 -15.80 -3.61 -15.47
N VAL A 59 -14.94 -2.87 -14.76
CA VAL A 59 -13.60 -3.35 -14.37
C VAL A 59 -13.71 -4.58 -13.48
N ASN A 60 -14.60 -4.60 -12.48
CA ASN A 60 -14.75 -5.75 -11.59
C ASN A 60 -15.21 -6.99 -12.34
N ARG A 61 -16.13 -6.84 -13.29
CA ARG A 61 -16.60 -7.96 -14.11
C ARG A 61 -15.51 -8.49 -15.05
N ALA A 62 -14.70 -7.60 -15.64
CA ALA A 62 -13.72 -7.96 -16.67
C ALA A 62 -12.35 -8.35 -16.12
N HIS A 63 -11.93 -7.77 -14.99
CA HIS A 63 -10.54 -7.82 -14.50
C HIS A 63 -10.40 -8.13 -13.00
N PHE A 64 -11.49 -8.09 -12.22
CA PHE A 64 -11.43 -8.40 -10.78
C PHE A 64 -12.51 -9.41 -10.36
N PHE A 65 -12.61 -10.50 -11.13
CA PHE A 65 -13.56 -11.59 -10.92
C PHE A 65 -12.99 -12.69 -10.01
N PHE A 66 -13.73 -13.78 -9.79
CA PHE A 66 -13.44 -14.76 -8.74
C PHE A 66 -12.06 -15.42 -8.88
N GLU A 67 -11.71 -15.88 -10.07
CA GLU A 67 -10.49 -16.62 -10.39
C GLU A 67 -9.24 -15.76 -10.12
N ILE A 68 -9.31 -14.46 -10.41
CA ILE A 68 -8.22 -13.51 -10.12
C ILE A 68 -8.01 -13.37 -8.60
N ARG A 69 -9.09 -13.33 -7.82
CA ARG A 69 -9.06 -13.20 -6.35
C ARG A 69 -8.60 -14.48 -5.65
N GLN A 70 -8.82 -15.64 -6.26
CA GLN A 70 -8.40 -16.95 -5.73
C GLN A 70 -7.05 -17.41 -6.26
N PHE A 71 -6.45 -16.66 -7.18
CA PHE A 71 -5.22 -17.04 -7.88
C PHE A 71 -5.36 -18.33 -8.69
N ASP A 72 -6.55 -18.56 -9.24
CA ASP A 72 -6.92 -19.74 -10.04
C ASP A 72 -6.70 -19.48 -11.54
N SER A 73 -5.47 -19.13 -11.90
CA SER A 73 -5.05 -18.93 -13.29
C SER A 73 -3.53 -18.89 -13.40
N TYR A 74 -2.99 -18.77 -14.61
CA TYR A 74 -1.55 -18.60 -14.80
C TYR A 74 -1.10 -17.24 -14.21
N PRO A 75 0.08 -17.16 -13.56
CA PRO A 75 0.49 -15.96 -12.81
C PRO A 75 0.46 -14.65 -13.59
N MET A 76 0.82 -14.67 -14.88
CA MET A 76 0.79 -13.47 -15.71
C MET A 76 -0.65 -13.00 -16.01
N HIS A 77 -1.64 -13.90 -16.11
CA HIS A 77 -3.05 -13.54 -16.28
C HIS A 77 -3.56 -12.76 -15.07
N ILE A 78 -3.27 -13.30 -13.88
CA ILE A 78 -3.62 -12.68 -12.60
C ILE A 78 -2.98 -11.30 -12.53
N MET A 79 -1.70 -11.23 -12.88
CA MET A 79 -0.95 -9.99 -12.84
C MET A 79 -1.49 -8.93 -13.80
N GLU A 80 -1.81 -9.28 -15.04
CA GLU A 80 -2.36 -8.35 -16.04
C GLU A 80 -3.72 -7.77 -15.60
N ASN A 81 -4.58 -8.62 -15.04
CA ASN A 81 -5.91 -8.24 -14.57
C ASN A 81 -5.85 -7.37 -13.31
N LEU A 82 -5.00 -7.72 -12.33
CA LEU A 82 -4.74 -6.87 -11.17
C LEU A 82 -4.09 -5.54 -11.58
N ASN A 83 -3.15 -5.58 -12.52
CA ASN A 83 -2.50 -4.41 -13.09
C ASN A 83 -3.52 -3.46 -13.74
N TYR A 84 -4.42 -3.99 -14.57
CA TYR A 84 -5.47 -3.19 -15.20
C TYR A 84 -6.34 -2.53 -14.13
N THR A 85 -6.84 -3.34 -13.18
CA THR A 85 -7.69 -2.87 -12.08
C THR A 85 -7.04 -1.73 -11.30
N LEU A 86 -5.76 -1.89 -10.90
CA LEU A 86 -5.03 -0.91 -10.08
C LEU A 86 -4.45 0.27 -10.88
N VAL A 87 -4.40 0.18 -12.21
CA VAL A 87 -4.09 1.34 -13.06
C VAL A 87 -5.31 2.25 -13.17
N HIS A 88 -6.51 1.68 -13.31
CA HIS A 88 -7.76 2.45 -13.45
C HIS A 88 -8.40 2.86 -12.12
N PHE A 89 -8.19 2.07 -11.05
CA PHE A 89 -8.64 2.37 -9.69
C PHE A 89 -7.46 2.20 -8.72
N PRO A 90 -6.55 3.20 -8.62
CA PRO A 90 -5.34 3.07 -7.79
C PRO A 90 -5.65 2.77 -6.33
N ASN A 91 -6.74 3.30 -5.78
CA ASN A 91 -7.20 3.03 -4.42
C ASN A 91 -8.26 1.90 -4.34
N HIS A 92 -8.30 0.97 -5.28
CA HIS A 92 -9.18 -0.20 -5.16
C HIS A 92 -8.71 -1.11 -4.03
N HIS A 93 -9.39 -1.03 -2.88
CA HIS A 93 -8.97 -1.70 -1.63
C HIS A 93 -8.78 -3.21 -1.79
N ASP A 94 -9.79 -3.90 -2.33
CA ASP A 94 -9.71 -5.36 -2.50
C ASP A 94 -8.59 -5.78 -3.47
N ALA A 95 -8.37 -5.02 -4.55
CA ALA A 95 -7.33 -5.32 -5.52
C ALA A 95 -5.93 -5.07 -4.94
N LEU A 96 -5.75 -4.02 -4.12
CA LEU A 96 -4.50 -3.75 -3.39
C LEU A 96 -4.20 -4.88 -2.39
N TYR A 97 -5.19 -5.30 -1.62
CA TYR A 97 -5.04 -6.43 -0.71
C TYR A 97 -4.73 -7.73 -1.47
N THR A 98 -5.42 -7.95 -2.60
CA THR A 98 -5.22 -9.12 -3.45
C THR A 98 -3.82 -9.15 -4.04
N ILE A 99 -3.28 -8.04 -4.54
CA ILE A 99 -1.94 -8.03 -5.12
C ILE A 99 -0.84 -8.21 -4.06
N SER A 100 -1.03 -7.68 -2.85
CA SER A 100 -0.14 -7.95 -1.70
C SER A 100 -0.09 -9.45 -1.34
N ARG A 101 -1.26 -10.10 -1.30
CA ARG A 101 -1.35 -11.56 -1.09
C ARG A 101 -0.72 -12.34 -2.25
N PHE A 102 -0.92 -11.88 -3.48
CA PHE A 102 -0.38 -12.50 -4.67
C PHE A 102 1.14 -12.43 -4.71
N GLU A 103 1.74 -11.27 -4.41
CA GLU A 103 3.19 -11.10 -4.37
C GLU A 103 3.84 -12.05 -3.35
N ARG A 104 3.24 -12.21 -2.17
CA ARG A 104 3.70 -13.20 -1.18
C ARG A 104 3.58 -14.64 -1.70
N ARG A 105 2.50 -14.98 -2.41
CA ARG A 105 2.36 -16.29 -3.08
C ARG A 105 3.44 -16.52 -4.14
N GLN A 106 3.88 -15.44 -4.80
CA GLN A 106 4.99 -15.45 -5.76
C GLN A 106 6.37 -15.26 -5.10
N ARG A 107 6.49 -15.52 -3.78
CA ARG A 107 7.76 -15.44 -3.03
C ARG A 107 8.42 -14.06 -3.12
N GLY A 108 7.61 -13.00 -3.13
CA GLY A 108 8.08 -11.61 -3.08
C GLY A 108 8.37 -10.97 -4.45
N THR A 109 8.20 -11.70 -5.56
CA THR A 109 8.42 -11.14 -6.90
C THR A 109 7.22 -11.36 -7.80
N LEU A 110 6.54 -10.29 -8.20
CA LEU A 110 5.45 -10.36 -9.16
C LEU A 110 5.95 -10.59 -10.60
N PRO A 111 5.21 -11.37 -11.42
CA PRO A 111 5.48 -11.49 -12.85
C PRO A 111 5.58 -10.12 -13.53
N GLN A 112 6.52 -9.95 -14.46
CA GLN A 112 6.73 -8.69 -15.17
C GLN A 112 6.63 -8.88 -16.69
N LYS A 113 6.14 -7.85 -17.39
CA LYS A 113 6.31 -7.72 -18.83
C LYS A 113 7.49 -6.80 -19.15
N ILE A 114 8.26 -7.16 -20.18
CA ILE A 114 9.31 -6.29 -20.72
C ILE A 114 8.77 -4.94 -21.24
N THR A 115 7.49 -4.90 -21.64
CA THR A 115 6.83 -3.69 -22.13
C THR A 115 6.35 -2.75 -21.03
N TRP A 116 6.42 -3.15 -19.75
CA TRP A 116 6.06 -2.26 -18.65
C TRP A 116 7.20 -1.31 -18.33
N THR A 117 6.89 -0.02 -18.38
CA THR A 117 7.85 1.07 -18.18
C THR A 117 8.20 1.33 -16.73
N TRP A 118 7.51 0.69 -15.78
CA TRP A 118 7.78 0.80 -14.36
C TRP A 118 7.51 -0.52 -13.63
N ARG A 119 8.21 -0.73 -12.51
CA ARG A 119 8.22 -1.99 -11.76
C ARG A 119 6.87 -2.22 -11.10
N ARG A 120 6.20 -3.32 -11.44
CA ARG A 120 4.94 -3.69 -10.77
C ARG A 120 5.24 -4.52 -9.51
N SER A 121 5.34 -3.87 -8.36
CA SER A 121 5.36 -4.51 -7.03
C SER A 121 4.12 -4.10 -6.24
N ALA A 122 3.74 -4.86 -5.21
CA ALA A 122 2.64 -4.45 -4.32
C ALA A 122 2.93 -3.08 -3.69
N GLU A 123 4.16 -2.86 -3.21
CA GLU A 123 4.67 -1.56 -2.73
C GLU A 123 4.38 -0.44 -3.74
N CYS A 124 4.71 -0.62 -5.02
CA CYS A 124 4.48 0.42 -6.01
C CYS A 124 3.00 0.70 -6.25
N TYR A 125 2.12 -0.28 -6.13
CA TYR A 125 0.68 -0.02 -6.18
C TYR A 125 0.18 0.74 -4.96
N PHE A 126 0.68 0.46 -3.76
CA PHE A 126 0.36 1.25 -2.57
C PHE A 126 0.86 2.69 -2.67
N VAL A 127 2.10 2.90 -3.12
CA VAL A 127 2.66 4.24 -3.37
C VAL A 127 1.80 5.02 -4.37
N ARG A 128 1.32 4.37 -5.44
CA ARG A 128 0.39 4.99 -6.40
C ARG A 128 -0.95 5.31 -5.77
N ALA A 129 -1.53 4.39 -5.00
CA ALA A 129 -2.79 4.60 -4.29
C ALA A 129 -2.73 5.80 -3.35
N ILE A 130 -1.65 5.92 -2.57
CA ILE A 130 -1.39 7.03 -1.66
C ILE A 130 -1.22 8.36 -2.41
N ARG A 131 -0.53 8.36 -3.56
CA ARG A 131 -0.42 9.56 -4.40
C ARG A 131 -1.76 10.00 -4.98
N PHE A 132 -2.58 9.03 -5.36
CA PHE A 132 -3.87 9.27 -5.97
C PHE A 132 -4.89 9.79 -4.95
N ARG A 133 -4.99 9.15 -3.78
CA ARG A 133 -5.88 9.55 -2.69
C ARG A 133 -5.14 9.53 -1.34
N PRO A 134 -4.40 10.61 -0.99
CA PRO A 134 -3.53 10.63 0.21
C PRO A 134 -4.24 10.45 1.55
N LYS A 135 -5.54 10.74 1.59
CA LYS A 135 -6.41 10.66 2.78
C LYS A 135 -7.26 9.38 2.83
N ASP A 136 -6.90 8.35 2.06
CA ASP A 136 -7.54 7.05 2.13
C ASP A 136 -6.92 6.21 3.27
N GLY A 137 -7.56 6.24 4.45
CA GLY A 137 -7.08 5.50 5.63
C GLY A 137 -7.06 3.99 5.44
N VAL A 138 -7.94 3.44 4.60
CA VAL A 138 -7.96 2.00 4.30
C VAL A 138 -6.73 1.62 3.46
N VAL A 139 -6.32 2.46 2.51
CA VAL A 139 -5.07 2.24 1.76
C VAL A 139 -3.85 2.23 2.70
N ARG A 140 -3.78 3.14 3.68
CA ARG A 140 -2.71 3.18 4.69
C ARG A 140 -2.69 1.91 5.53
N MET A 141 -3.85 1.47 6.01
CA MET A 141 -4.02 0.21 6.73
C MET A 141 -3.52 -0.98 5.89
N LEU A 142 -3.98 -1.11 4.65
CA LEU A 142 -3.61 -2.21 3.76
C LEU A 142 -2.11 -2.22 3.43
N TYR A 143 -1.50 -1.04 3.30
CA TYR A 143 -0.06 -0.94 3.10
C TYR A 143 0.72 -1.35 4.36
N GLY A 144 0.25 -0.95 5.55
CA GLY A 144 0.77 -1.43 6.82
C GLY A 144 0.69 -2.96 6.93
N ILE A 145 -0.43 -3.57 6.54
CA ILE A 145 -0.58 -5.04 6.51
C ILE A 145 0.43 -5.67 5.56
N HIS A 146 0.65 -5.08 4.39
CA HIS A 146 1.65 -5.58 3.44
C HIS A 146 3.06 -5.56 4.05
N LEU A 147 3.49 -4.42 4.57
CA LEU A 147 4.81 -4.24 5.19
C LEU A 147 5.00 -5.16 6.40
N HIS A 148 3.99 -5.25 7.26
CA HIS A 148 3.99 -6.12 8.43
C HIS A 148 4.19 -7.58 8.03
N LYS A 149 3.45 -8.06 7.02
CA LYS A 149 3.62 -9.44 6.50
C LYS A 149 4.94 -9.67 5.74
N SER A 150 5.62 -8.61 5.34
CA SER A 150 6.97 -8.65 4.73
C SER A 150 8.09 -8.52 5.77
N GLY A 151 7.77 -8.30 7.05
CA GLY A 151 8.75 -8.13 8.13
C GLY A 151 9.29 -6.71 8.28
N GLU A 152 8.77 -5.74 7.53
CA GLU A 152 9.15 -4.33 7.59
C GLU A 152 8.36 -3.61 8.69
N MET A 153 8.69 -3.96 9.95
CA MET A 153 7.88 -3.63 11.13
C MET A 153 7.81 -2.12 11.41
N GLU A 154 8.91 -1.39 11.26
CA GLU A 154 8.97 0.05 11.51
C GLU A 154 8.13 0.82 10.49
N GLN A 155 8.25 0.51 9.20
CA GLN A 155 7.43 1.14 8.16
C GLN A 155 5.97 0.74 8.28
N ALA A 156 5.68 -0.52 8.68
CA ALA A 156 4.31 -0.93 8.95
C ALA A 156 3.66 -0.09 10.05
N LEU A 157 4.40 0.16 11.14
CA LEU A 157 3.93 1.02 12.23
C LEU A 157 3.61 2.42 11.74
N GLU A 158 4.51 3.05 10.97
CA GLU A 158 4.29 4.38 10.39
C GLU A 158 2.99 4.42 9.55
N GLN A 159 2.77 3.43 8.68
CA GLN A 159 1.56 3.40 7.86
C GLN A 159 0.30 3.18 8.69
N TYR A 160 0.37 2.34 9.73
CA TYR A 160 -0.77 2.14 10.62
C TYR A 160 -1.09 3.38 11.47
N GLU A 161 -0.09 4.12 11.95
CA GLU A 161 -0.29 5.36 12.69
C GLU A 161 -0.98 6.42 11.81
N ILE A 162 -0.51 6.62 10.58
CA ILE A 162 -1.18 7.50 9.61
C ILE A 162 -2.61 6.99 9.31
N GLY A 163 -2.79 5.67 9.21
CA GLY A 163 -4.11 5.07 9.05
C GLY A 163 -5.04 5.37 10.23
N LEU A 164 -4.54 5.28 11.46
CA LEU A 164 -5.30 5.55 12.69
C LEU A 164 -5.78 7.01 12.74
N ASP A 165 -4.93 7.94 12.32
CA ASP A 165 -5.30 9.37 12.25
C ASP A 165 -6.43 9.63 11.24
N LEU A 166 -6.51 8.83 10.17
CA LEU A 166 -7.52 8.98 9.10
C LEU A 166 -8.83 8.23 9.41
N ILE A 167 -8.76 7.09 10.08
CA ILE A 167 -9.90 6.23 10.42
C ILE A 167 -9.79 5.72 11.87
N PRO A 168 -9.95 6.60 12.88
CA PRO A 168 -9.69 6.28 14.29
C PRO A 168 -10.57 5.15 14.83
N ASP A 169 -11.80 5.02 14.32
CA ASP A 169 -12.79 4.02 14.74
C ASP A 169 -12.71 2.70 13.94
N SER A 170 -11.60 2.45 13.23
CA SER A 170 -11.40 1.20 12.51
C SER A 170 -11.02 0.06 13.46
N SER A 171 -11.96 -0.86 13.71
CA SER A 171 -11.72 -2.06 14.51
C SER A 171 -10.62 -2.95 13.91
N GLU A 172 -10.56 -3.06 12.58
CA GLU A 172 -9.54 -3.83 11.86
C GLU A 172 -8.14 -3.21 11.99
N LEU A 173 -8.02 -1.88 11.89
CA LEU A 173 -6.73 -1.20 12.05
C LEU A 173 -6.21 -1.35 13.48
N ASN A 174 -7.07 -1.15 14.49
CA ASN A 174 -6.71 -1.39 15.88
C ASN A 174 -6.27 -2.84 16.12
N TYR A 175 -6.94 -3.82 15.50
CA TYR A 175 -6.54 -5.23 15.61
C TYR A 175 -5.15 -5.48 15.00
N ASN A 176 -4.88 -4.92 13.82
CA ASN A 176 -3.59 -5.08 13.15
C ASN A 176 -2.45 -4.37 13.90
N LEU A 177 -2.68 -3.18 14.45
CA LEU A 177 -1.73 -2.52 15.36
C LEU A 177 -1.46 -3.37 16.60
N GLY A 178 -2.52 -3.95 17.19
CA GLY A 178 -2.40 -4.84 18.33
C GLY A 178 -1.54 -6.07 18.02
N LEU A 179 -1.71 -6.70 16.85
CA LEU A 179 -0.85 -7.78 16.37
C LEU A 179 0.60 -7.34 16.18
N LEU A 180 0.84 -6.18 15.56
CA LEU A 180 2.19 -5.65 15.36
C LEU A 180 2.90 -5.41 16.70
N TYR A 181 2.23 -4.76 17.65
CA TYR A 181 2.80 -4.55 18.98
C TYR A 181 3.03 -5.85 19.75
N PHE A 182 2.19 -6.87 19.53
CA PHE A 182 2.40 -8.19 20.12
C PHE A 182 3.69 -8.82 19.59
N GLU A 183 3.92 -8.79 18.28
CA GLU A 183 5.14 -9.31 17.65
C GLU A 183 6.40 -8.54 18.09
N LEU A 184 6.27 -7.23 18.33
CA LEU A 184 7.31 -6.39 18.91
C LEU A 184 7.51 -6.61 20.43
N LYS A 185 6.80 -7.55 21.05
CA LYS A 185 6.78 -7.84 22.50
C LYS A 185 6.38 -6.64 23.36
N LYS A 186 5.70 -5.65 22.79
CA LYS A 186 5.15 -4.48 23.48
C LYS A 186 3.74 -4.80 23.96
N TYR A 187 3.62 -5.80 24.82
CA TYR A 187 2.34 -6.44 25.16
C TYR A 187 1.30 -5.50 25.79
N GLN A 188 1.72 -4.47 26.53
CA GLN A 188 0.79 -3.47 27.07
C GLN A 188 0.13 -2.63 25.96
N LEU A 189 0.89 -2.26 24.93
CA LEU A 189 0.33 -1.57 23.76
C LEU A 189 -0.56 -2.53 22.95
N ALA A 190 -0.10 -3.77 22.75
CA ALA A 190 -0.89 -4.79 22.09
C ALA A 190 -2.26 -4.99 22.77
N LYS A 191 -2.28 -5.07 24.10
CA LYS A 191 -3.51 -5.12 24.92
C LYS A 191 -4.40 -3.89 24.69
N LYS A 192 -3.84 -2.68 24.74
CA LYS A 192 -4.60 -1.44 24.53
C LYS A 192 -5.33 -1.45 23.17
N TYR A 193 -4.61 -1.74 22.10
CA TYR A 193 -5.17 -1.75 20.75
C TYR A 193 -6.11 -2.93 20.51
N ALA A 194 -5.83 -4.09 21.09
CA ALA A 194 -6.75 -5.23 21.08
C ALA A 194 -8.08 -4.90 21.80
N ALA A 195 -8.04 -4.25 22.96
CA ALA A 195 -9.25 -3.82 23.68
C ALA A 195 -10.10 -2.88 22.84
N THR A 196 -9.47 -1.89 22.23
CA THR A 196 -10.15 -0.95 21.33
C THR A 196 -10.76 -1.69 20.13
N ALA A 197 -10.03 -2.61 19.50
CA ALA A 197 -10.53 -3.40 18.38
C ALA A 197 -11.79 -4.21 18.75
N TYR A 198 -11.78 -4.87 19.92
CA TYR A 198 -12.90 -5.68 20.38
C TYR A 198 -14.10 -4.85 20.86
N GLU A 199 -13.86 -3.69 21.48
CA GLU A 199 -14.91 -2.72 21.81
C GLU A 199 -15.62 -2.21 20.54
N LEU A 200 -14.85 -1.97 19.47
CA LEU A 200 -15.36 -1.63 18.14
C LEU A 200 -15.91 -2.84 17.35
N GLY A 201 -16.04 -4.02 17.99
CA GLY A 201 -16.71 -5.18 17.42
C GLY A 201 -15.85 -6.05 16.49
N TYR A 202 -14.52 -6.00 16.56
CA TYR A 202 -13.67 -6.89 15.75
C TYR A 202 -13.96 -8.37 16.06
N PRO A 203 -14.23 -9.23 15.06
CA PRO A 203 -14.85 -10.53 15.32
C PRO A 203 -13.87 -11.65 15.71
N LEU A 204 -12.56 -11.50 15.43
CA LEU A 204 -11.62 -12.62 15.56
C LEU A 204 -10.92 -12.63 16.94
N PRO A 205 -11.05 -13.70 17.74
CA PRO A 205 -10.48 -13.76 19.08
C PRO A 205 -8.97 -14.08 19.09
N GLY A 206 -8.30 -14.10 17.94
CA GLY A 206 -6.93 -14.58 17.80
C GLY A 206 -5.93 -13.79 18.66
N LEU A 207 -5.95 -12.47 18.55
CA LEU A 207 -5.08 -11.60 19.35
C LEU A 207 -5.37 -11.69 20.86
N LYS A 208 -6.65 -11.77 21.25
CA LYS A 208 -7.04 -12.04 22.63
C LYS A 208 -6.35 -13.31 23.18
N LYS A 209 -6.45 -14.44 22.46
CA LYS A 209 -5.81 -15.70 22.86
C LYS A 209 -4.28 -15.60 22.96
N LEU A 210 -3.65 -14.86 22.05
CA LEU A 210 -2.21 -14.61 22.08
C LEU A 210 -1.81 -13.84 23.36
N LEU A 211 -2.57 -12.82 23.71
CA LEU A 211 -2.31 -12.01 24.91
C LEU A 211 -2.64 -12.76 26.20
N GLU A 212 -3.67 -13.60 26.23
CA GLU A 212 -4.00 -14.49 27.38
C GLU A 212 -2.82 -15.41 27.70
N LYS A 213 -2.23 -16.03 26.67
CA LYS A 213 -1.06 -16.92 26.82
C LYS A 213 0.15 -16.22 27.43
N GLU A 214 0.35 -14.95 27.11
CA GLU A 214 1.45 -14.14 27.66
C GLU A 214 1.08 -13.48 29.01
N GLY A 215 -0.14 -13.65 29.52
CA GLY A 215 -0.61 -13.05 30.77
C GLY A 215 -1.01 -11.57 30.66
N TYR A 216 -1.25 -11.06 29.46
CA TYR A 216 -1.60 -9.66 29.18
C TYR A 216 -3.08 -9.44 28.84
N TRP A 217 -3.92 -10.45 29.01
CA TRP A 217 -5.35 -10.37 28.74
C TRP A 217 -6.14 -11.19 29.76
N PRO A 218 -7.28 -10.66 30.27
CA PRO A 218 -8.17 -11.43 31.13
C PRO A 218 -9.01 -12.46 30.36
#